data_AF-A0A3D5GA25-F1
#
_entry.id   AF-A0A3D5GA25-F1
#
_cell.length_a   1.000
_cell.length_b   1.000
_cell.length_c   1.000
_cell.angle_alpha   90.00
_cell.angle_beta   90.00
_cell.angle_gamma   90.00
#
_symmetry.space_group_name_H-M   'P 1'
#
loop_
_entity.id
_entity.type
_entity.pdbx_description
1 polymer ?
#
loop_
_entity_poly.entity_id
_entity_poly.type
_entity_poly.pdbx_seq_one_letter_code
_entity_poly.pdbx_strand_id
1 'polypeptide(L)' 'MYATSDKSIGKVLTTLTVTNRADQSAAARGFISTEQIRSITLDHVLVDQGATTLCLRCCCDRHSSEN' A
#
# COMPACT_ATOMS: atom_id res chain seq x y z
N MET A 1 21.77 -22.69 31.21
CA MET A 1 20.42 -22.08 31.31
C MET A 1 20.43 -20.81 30.49
N TYR A 2 19.66 -20.77 29.41
CA TYR A 2 19.60 -19.60 28.53
C TYR A 2 18.46 -18.71 29.03
N ALA A 3 18.77 -17.48 29.42
CA ALA A 3 17.76 -16.52 29.83
C ALA A 3 16.95 -16.10 28.61
N THR A 4 15.70 -16.56 28.53
CA THR A 4 14.69 -15.97 27.65
C THR A 4 14.38 -14.58 28.18
N SER A 5 15.11 -13.59 27.68
CA SER A 5 14.72 -12.20 27.84
C SER A 5 13.40 -12.04 27.11
N ASP A 6 12.32 -11.91 27.88
CA ASP A 6 11.00 -11.51 27.39
C ASP A 6 11.14 -10.11 26.81
N LYS A 7 11.62 -10.04 25.56
CA LYS A 7 11.51 -8.86 24.72
C LYS A 7 10.04 -8.79 24.36
N SER A 8 9.24 -8.22 25.26
CA SER A 8 7.99 -7.59 24.91
C SER A 8 8.30 -6.55 23.81
N ILE A 9 8.29 -7.01 22.57
CA ILE A 9 8.35 -6.13 21.40
C ILE A 9 7.04 -5.35 21.45
N GLY A 10 7.12 -4.06 21.76
CA GLY A 10 5.97 -3.18 21.77
C GLY A 10 5.24 -3.28 20.43
N LYS A 11 4.01 -3.80 20.46
CA LYS A 11 3.16 -3.86 19.27
C LYS A 11 2.65 -2.46 18.99
N VAL A 12 3.24 -1.78 18.03
CA VAL A 12 2.77 -0.47 17.57
C VAL A 12 1.70 -0.71 16.51
N LEU A 13 0.46 -0.36 16.86
CA LEU A 13 -0.64 -0.26 15.92
C LEU A 13 -0.65 1.15 15.34
N THR A 14 -0.69 1.27 14.02
CA THR A 14 -0.79 2.58 13.36
C THR A 14 -1.79 2.51 12.20
N THR A 15 -2.30 3.68 11.84
CA THR A 15 -3.14 3.83 10.64
C THR A 15 -2.22 4.24 9.48
N LEU A 16 -2.29 3.51 8.36
CA LEU A 16 -1.55 3.84 7.15
C LEU A 16 -2.51 4.20 6.02
N THR A 17 -2.17 5.23 5.27
CA THR A 17 -2.83 5.53 3.99
C THR A 17 -1.91 5.09 2.86
N VAL A 18 -2.36 4.11 2.08
CA VAL A 18 -1.64 3.61 0.90
C VAL A 18 -2.30 4.15 -0.34
N THR A 19 -1.54 4.95 -1.11
CA THR A 19 -2.02 5.54 -2.36
C THR A 19 -1.34 4.87 -3.55
N ASN A 20 -2.10 4.62 -4.62
CA ASN A 20 -1.55 4.03 -5.82
C ASN A 20 -0.62 5.03 -6.54
N ARG A 21 0.69 4.73 -6.56
CA ARG A 21 1.71 5.56 -7.21
C ARG A 21 1.51 5.67 -8.73
N ALA A 22 1.02 4.63 -9.39
CA ALA A 22 0.77 4.67 -10.83
C ALA A 22 -0.35 5.67 -11.15
N ASP A 23 -1.40 5.70 -10.32
CA ASP A 23 -2.48 6.67 -10.45
C ASP A 23 -2.00 8.10 -10.19
N GLN A 24 -1.15 8.31 -9.17
CA GLN A 24 -0.52 9.62 -8.94
C GLN A 24 0.29 10.09 -10.16
N SER A 25 1.03 9.19 -10.78
CA SER A 25 1.80 9.47 -12.01
C SER A 25 0.89 9.76 -13.20
N ALA A 26 -0.20 8.99 -13.35
CA ALA A 26 -1.19 9.18 -14.40
C ALA A 26 -1.94 10.52 -14.25
N ALA A 27 -2.32 10.89 -13.03
CA ALA A 27 -2.95 12.16 -12.72
C ALA A 27 -2.00 13.35 -12.98
N ALA A 28 -0.73 13.24 -12.58
CA ALA A 28 0.29 14.25 -12.84
C ALA A 28 0.52 14.48 -14.36
N ARG A 29 0.27 13.45 -15.18
CA ARG A 29 0.35 13.50 -16.64
C ARG A 29 -0.98 13.86 -17.31
N GLY A 30 -2.06 14.07 -16.56
CA GLY A 30 -3.38 14.44 -17.07
C GLY A 30 -4.21 13.29 -17.66
N PHE A 31 -3.82 12.02 -17.46
CA PHE A 31 -4.57 10.87 -17.97
C PHE A 31 -5.82 10.54 -17.15
N ILE A 32 -5.82 10.87 -15.85
CA ILE A 32 -6.95 10.68 -14.93
C ILE A 32 -7.12 11.92 -14.04
N SER A 33 -8.34 12.19 -13.55
CA SER A 33 -8.57 13.23 -12.55
C SER A 33 -7.89 12.87 -11.22
N THR A 34 -7.48 13.87 -10.44
CA THR A 34 -6.95 13.68 -9.08
C THR A 34 -7.92 12.96 -8.16
N GLU A 35 -9.22 13.06 -8.44
CA GLU A 35 -10.30 12.38 -7.72
C GLU A 35 -10.35 10.87 -8.01
N GLN A 36 -9.72 10.42 -9.11
CA GLN A 36 -9.67 9.01 -9.52
C GLN A 36 -8.44 8.29 -8.96
N ILE A 37 -7.58 8.97 -8.19
CA ILE A 37 -6.43 8.34 -7.54
C ILE A 37 -6.92 7.37 -6.47
N ARG A 38 -6.64 6.08 -6.65
CA ARG A 38 -7.05 5.05 -5.69
C ARG A 38 -6.18 5.15 -4.44
N SER A 39 -6.84 5.27 -3.30
CA SER A 39 -6.22 5.29 -1.98
C SER A 39 -6.99 4.38 -1.03
N ILE A 40 -6.27 3.66 -0.17
CA ILE A 40 -6.84 2.79 0.85
C ILE A 40 -6.26 3.19 2.20
N THR A 41 -7.12 3.41 3.18
CA THR A 41 -6.72 3.59 4.57
C THR A 41 -6.82 2.24 5.27
N LEU A 42 -5.71 1.83 5.89
CA LEU A 42 -5.60 0.63 6.68
C LEU A 42 -5.53 1.03 8.15
N ASP A 43 -6.55 0.65 8.91
CA ASP A 43 -6.62 0.89 10.34
C ASP A 43 -5.99 -0.26 11.12
N HIS A 44 -5.36 0.06 12.25
CA HIS A 44 -4.77 -0.91 13.18
C HIS A 44 -3.74 -1.86 12.52
N VAL A 45 -2.88 -1.32 11.65
CA VAL A 45 -1.77 -2.08 11.07
C VAL A 45 -0.69 -2.27 12.11
N LEU A 46 -0.32 -3.54 12.33
CA LEU A 46 0.81 -3.89 13.17
C LEU A 46 2.11 -3.56 12.42
N VAL A 47 2.89 -2.64 12.97
CA VAL A 47 4.24 -2.33 12.46
C VAL A 47 5.19 -3.40 12.99
N ASP A 48 5.30 -4.50 12.26
CA ASP A 48 6.33 -5.51 12.48
C ASP A 48 7.51 -5.29 11.52
N GLN A 49 8.71 -5.74 11.90
CA GLN A 49 9.91 -5.60 11.06
C GLN A 49 9.86 -6.46 9.77
N GLY A 50 8.83 -7.31 9.63
CA GLY A 50 8.53 -8.05 8.41
C GLY A 50 7.71 -7.20 7.42
N ALA A 51 8.25 -7.00 6.22
CA ALA A 51 7.56 -6.28 5.15
C ALA A 51 6.18 -6.91 4.88
N THR A 52 5.11 -6.11 5.00
CA THR A 52 3.75 -6.54 4.66
C THR A 52 3.47 -6.24 3.19
N THR A 53 3.26 -7.27 2.37
CA THR A 53 2.94 -7.11 0.94
C THR A 53 1.44 -6.95 0.74
N LEU A 54 1.02 -5.79 0.21
CA LEU A 54 -0.38 -5.51 -0.18
C LEU A 54 -0.52 -5.55 -1.70
N CYS A 55 -1.28 -6.51 -2.23
CA CYS A 55 -1.60 -6.58 -3.65
C CYS A 55 -2.82 -5.71 -3.98
N LEU A 56 -2.60 -4.58 -4.64
CA LEU A 56 -3.66 -3.75 -5.20
C LEU A 56 -3.84 -4.14 -6.68
N ARG A 57 -5.07 -4.46 -7.11
CA ARG A 57 -5.36 -4.65 -8.54
C ARG A 57 -5.00 -3.38 -9.30
N CYS A 58 -4.08 -3.47 -10.26
CA CYS A 58 -3.93 -2.42 -11.27
C CYS A 58 -5.06 -2.53 -12.28
N CYS A 59 -5.80 -1.44 -12.53
CA CYS A 59 -6.82 -1.35 -13.59
C CYS A 59 -6.20 -1.29 -15.00
N CYS A 60 -5.05 -1.93 -15.23
CA CYS A 60 -4.46 -1.98 -16.56
C CYS A 60 -5.25 -2.99 -17.41
N ASP A 61 -6.48 -2.64 -17.78
CA ASP A 61 -7.12 -3.23 -18.96
C ASP A 61 -6.30 -2.77 -20.15
N ARG A 62 -5.36 -3.63 -20.53
CA ARG A 62 -4.57 -3.52 -21.75
C ARG A 62 -5.56 -3.51 -22.92
N HIS A 63 -5.98 -2.32 -23.34
CA HIS A 63 -6.58 -2.13 -24.65
C HIS A 63 -5.49 -2.45 -25.68
N SER A 64 -5.45 -3.71 -26.09
CA SER A 64 -4.77 -4.16 -27.30
C SER A 64 -5.59 -3.62 -28.46
N SER A 65 -5.32 -2.39 -28.87
CA SER A 65 -5.69 -1.92 -30.20
C SER A 65 -4.83 -2.70 -31.19
N GLU A 66 -5.41 -3.75 -31.77
CA GLU A 66 -4.88 -4.40 -32.97
C GLU A 66 -4.73 -3.34 -34.08
N ASN A 67 -3.58 -3.33 -34.74
CA ASN A 67 -3.39 -2.79 -36.08
C ASN A 67 -2.52 -3.76 -36.87
#